data_AF-I1C2W5-F1
#
_entry.id   AF-I1C2W5-F1
#
_cell.length_a   1.000
_cell.length_b   1.000
_cell.length_c   1.000
_cell.angle_alpha   90.00
_cell.angle_beta   90.00
_cell.angle_gamma   90.00
#
_symmetry.space_group_name_H-M   'P 1'
#
loop_
_entity.id
_entity.type
_entity.pdbx_description
1 polymer ?
#
loop_
_entity_poly.entity_id
_entity_poly.type
_entity_poly.pdbx_seq_one_letter_code
_entity_poly.pdbx_strand_id
1 'polypeptide(L)'
;MLLSRSSFLCLTLALAGFLRAFQLYLSSTKDLRTSNEKDHWYYKGMQNHSPTKGIDPNLINHAISLRDTTDKLFYFVQVSDLHISKFQPKGHTVHFLHFLQSSLPVIKPEFVVVTGDLIDAKDKTRIVSAQYLEEWQVYKAAVEEGASNTSWYDMRGNHDCFDTVGWKADNNLYKTFGKSADLLDAGKGVYSWKLTKDFGEYNFVVADACPKKGPSRPFNFFGYFTTNTMNRLASIIIPKKYNHTFLFSHYPTTTLFTGMGDTLKSYYTSTDSLELELSDMKDHGSYRIIAVDHDLISFVDVDLPISHIPTVQNEDEIVPLTKDGRIIWPSIKIHPAPVVLVTNPKESKYTLPTKEPLELIRKSTHIRFLVFSEHEHTQLKVKIFVDGMRHPFSSQFVGNDDLPLWTSVWEPSDFDDFETHTIRIEVTAPDGQIGTGDVSFRMDDMRVKIHGGVGEWITWMNISSLLIIPLLW
;
A
#
# COMPACT_ATOMS: atom_id res chain seq x y z
N MET A 1 17.65 54.58 -28.01
CA MET A 1 17.07 53.77 -29.11
C MET A 1 15.56 53.74 -28.88
N LEU A 2 14.75 54.33 -29.76
CA LEU A 2 13.28 54.34 -29.62
C LEU A 2 12.73 53.01 -30.15
N LEU A 3 11.94 52.31 -29.33
CA LEU A 3 11.26 51.08 -29.73
C LEU A 3 10.32 51.35 -30.91
N SER A 4 10.37 50.50 -31.94
CA SER A 4 9.47 50.61 -33.09
C SER A 4 8.02 50.32 -32.67
N ARG A 5 7.03 50.82 -33.43
CA ARG A 5 5.60 50.54 -33.17
C ARG A 5 5.31 49.03 -33.11
N SER A 6 5.97 48.24 -33.96
CA SER A 6 5.85 46.78 -33.95
C SER A 6 6.42 46.15 -32.67
N SER A 7 7.51 46.71 -32.14
CA SER A 7 8.10 46.26 -30.87
C SER A 7 7.16 46.55 -29.69
N PHE A 8 6.53 47.74 -29.66
CA PHE A 8 5.51 48.06 -28.67
C PHE A 8 4.30 47.13 -28.75
N LEU A 9 3.83 46.79 -29.95
CA LEU A 9 2.74 45.84 -30.14
C LEU A 9 3.11 44.45 -29.61
N CYS A 10 4.31 43.95 -29.95
CA CYS A 10 4.78 42.64 -29.48
C CYS A 10 4.93 42.60 -27.96
N LEU A 11 5.51 43.64 -27.34
CA LEU A 11 5.62 43.76 -25.89
C LEU A 11 4.26 43.79 -25.20
N THR A 12 3.28 44.48 -25.80
CA THR A 12 1.92 44.55 -25.27
C THR A 12 1.21 43.19 -25.34
N LEU A 13 1.36 42.46 -26.46
CA LEU A 13 0.80 41.11 -26.60
C LEU A 13 1.48 40.11 -25.66
N ALA A 14 2.81 40.19 -25.50
CA ALA A 14 3.55 39.37 -24.57
C ALA A 14 3.14 39.65 -23.12
N LEU A 15 2.98 40.92 -22.73
CA LEU A 15 2.50 41.31 -21.41
C LEU A 15 1.06 40.82 -21.18
N ALA A 16 0.16 40.97 -22.16
CA ALA A 16 -1.20 40.46 -22.07
C ALA A 16 -1.23 38.93 -21.93
N GLY A 17 -0.40 38.23 -22.70
CA GLY A 17 -0.23 36.77 -22.61
C GLY A 17 0.31 36.35 -21.25
N PHE A 18 1.32 37.04 -20.72
CA PHE A 18 1.88 36.80 -19.39
C PHE A 18 0.85 37.05 -18.28
N LEU A 19 0.14 38.18 -18.31
CA LEU A 19 -0.92 38.49 -17.33
C LEU A 19 -2.03 37.44 -17.38
N ARG A 20 -2.40 36.98 -18.59
CA ARG A 20 -3.39 35.92 -18.75
C ARG A 20 -2.90 34.58 -18.19
N ALA A 21 -1.65 34.21 -18.47
CA ALA A 21 -1.02 33.01 -17.93
C ALA A 21 -0.95 33.06 -16.39
N PHE A 22 -0.56 34.21 -15.83
CA PHE A 22 -0.51 34.44 -14.39
C PHE A 22 -1.90 34.36 -13.73
N GLN A 23 -2.92 34.96 -14.35
CA GLN A 23 -4.30 34.84 -13.90
C GLN A 23 -4.79 33.39 -13.94
N LEU A 24 -4.50 32.65 -15.02
CA LEU A 24 -4.85 31.24 -15.15
C LEU A 24 -4.15 30.39 -14.09
N TYR A 25 -2.86 30.65 -13.85
CA TYR A 25 -2.09 30.02 -12.78
C TYR A 25 -2.74 30.27 -11.42
N LEU A 26 -2.92 31.53 -11.02
CA LEU A 26 -3.55 31.89 -9.74
C LEU A 26 -4.93 31.24 -9.57
N SER A 27 -5.76 31.27 -10.61
CA SER A 27 -7.08 30.64 -10.62
C SER A 27 -6.99 29.12 -10.47
N SER A 28 -6.11 28.47 -11.23
CA SER A 28 -5.91 27.02 -11.20
C SER A 28 -5.31 26.51 -9.88
N THR A 29 -4.49 27.34 -9.21
CA THR A 29 -3.85 27.01 -7.94
C THR A 29 -4.59 27.52 -6.72
N LYS A 30 -5.74 28.20 -6.89
CA LYS A 30 -6.46 28.82 -5.78
C LYS A 30 -6.83 27.80 -4.71
N ASP A 31 -7.42 26.67 -5.11
CA ASP A 31 -7.82 25.59 -4.20
C ASP A 31 -6.63 24.89 -3.53
N LEU A 32 -5.42 24.99 -4.11
CA LEU A 32 -4.18 24.49 -3.48
C LEU A 32 -3.74 25.35 -2.29
N ARG A 33 -4.19 26.60 -2.21
CA ARG A 33 -3.66 27.61 -1.27
C ARG A 33 -4.70 28.18 -0.32
N THR A 34 -5.97 28.19 -0.71
CA THR A 34 -7.04 28.82 0.07
C THR A 34 -8.02 27.80 0.58
N SER A 35 -8.18 27.75 1.90
CA SER A 35 -9.23 26.96 2.56
C SER A 35 -10.61 27.57 2.33
N ASN A 36 -11.61 26.72 2.12
CA ASN A 36 -13.00 27.11 2.23
C ASN A 36 -13.44 27.01 3.69
N GLU A 37 -13.39 28.12 4.43
CA GLU A 37 -13.77 28.17 5.85
C GLU A 37 -15.25 27.84 6.10
N LYS A 38 -16.09 27.92 5.07
CA LYS A 38 -17.51 27.54 5.13
C LYS A 38 -17.74 26.05 4.89
N ASP A 39 -16.71 25.30 4.51
CA ASP A 39 -16.81 23.86 4.38
C ASP A 39 -16.97 23.24 5.79
N HIS A 40 -17.88 22.29 5.96
CA HIS A 40 -18.15 21.71 7.28
C HIS A 40 -16.98 20.83 7.79
N TRP A 41 -16.10 20.41 6.88
CA TRP A 41 -14.82 19.77 7.20
C TRP A 41 -13.70 20.76 7.51
N TYR A 42 -13.97 22.07 7.51
CA TYR A 42 -12.96 23.05 7.85
C TYR A 42 -12.52 22.88 9.32
N TYR A 43 -11.26 22.47 9.50
CA TYR A 43 -10.70 22.22 10.81
C TYR A 43 -9.87 23.41 11.28
N LYS A 44 -10.49 24.29 12.09
CA LYS A 44 -9.82 25.46 12.68
C LYS A 44 -8.71 25.10 13.68
N GLY A 45 -8.69 23.86 14.17
CA GLY A 45 -7.79 23.38 15.23
C GLY A 45 -6.32 23.20 14.84
N MET A 46 -5.95 23.27 13.54
CA MET A 46 -4.56 23.11 13.12
C MET A 46 -3.58 24.08 13.80
N GLN A 47 -4.03 25.29 14.17
CA GLN A 47 -3.13 26.30 14.75
C GLN A 47 -2.78 26.09 16.23
N ASN A 48 -3.52 25.24 16.95
CA ASN A 48 -3.37 25.07 18.40
C ASN A 48 -3.01 23.63 18.82
N HIS A 49 -2.89 22.68 17.89
CA HIS A 49 -2.52 21.31 18.21
C HIS A 49 -1.01 21.15 18.14
N SER A 50 -0.37 21.10 19.32
CA SER A 50 0.97 20.51 19.41
C SER A 50 0.83 18.99 19.27
N PRO A 51 1.67 18.31 18.47
CA PRO A 51 1.69 16.85 18.44
C PRO A 51 1.86 16.34 19.86
N THR A 52 0.92 15.51 20.33
CA THR A 52 1.15 14.78 21.59
C THR A 52 2.31 13.83 21.34
N LYS A 53 3.39 13.98 22.12
CA LYS A 53 4.55 13.08 22.03
C LYS A 53 4.30 11.90 22.97
N GLY A 54 4.37 10.70 22.41
CA GLY A 54 4.22 9.45 23.15
C GLY A 54 2.84 8.83 23.02
N ILE A 55 2.79 7.53 23.30
CA ILE A 55 1.58 6.73 23.27
C ILE A 55 0.65 7.20 24.40
N ASP A 56 -0.64 7.31 24.14
CA ASP A 56 -1.62 7.62 25.20
C ASP A 56 -1.57 6.50 26.25
N PRO A 57 -1.23 6.78 27.53
CA PRO A 57 -1.14 5.76 28.56
C PRO A 57 -2.45 5.00 28.77
N ASN A 58 -3.60 5.59 28.40
CA ASN A 58 -4.90 4.93 28.48
C ASN A 58 -5.14 3.93 27.33
N LEU A 59 -4.35 3.97 26.27
CA LEU A 59 -4.38 3.00 25.17
C LEU A 59 -3.40 1.84 25.41
N ILE A 60 -2.41 1.99 26.29
CA ILE A 60 -1.47 0.91 26.65
C ILE A 60 -1.95 0.22 27.93
N ASN A 61 -2.28 -1.05 27.83
CA ASN A 61 -2.47 -1.88 29.01
C ASN A 61 -1.17 -2.65 29.31
N HIS A 62 -0.43 -2.20 30.33
CA HIS A 62 0.85 -2.79 30.73
C HIS A 62 0.76 -4.19 31.38
N ALA A 63 -0.44 -4.73 31.63
CA ALA A 63 -0.64 -6.10 32.11
C ALA A 63 -0.61 -7.16 31.00
N ILE A 64 -0.40 -6.73 29.75
CA ILE A 64 -0.39 -7.55 28.55
C ILE A 64 1.01 -8.16 28.34
N SER A 65 1.07 -9.42 27.90
CA SER A 65 2.31 -10.09 27.50
C SER A 65 2.02 -10.94 26.26
N LEU A 66 2.94 -10.97 25.31
CA LEU A 66 2.88 -11.81 24.11
C LEU A 66 3.10 -13.29 24.51
N ARG A 67 2.02 -14.07 24.47
CA ARG A 67 1.94 -15.47 24.91
C ARG A 67 1.61 -16.41 23.74
N ASP A 68 0.99 -17.56 24.04
CA ASP A 68 0.57 -18.63 23.16
C ASP A 68 -0.91 -18.54 22.72
N THR A 69 -1.46 -17.33 22.67
CA THR A 69 -2.87 -17.07 22.37
C THR A 69 -3.07 -16.20 21.14
N THR A 70 -4.20 -16.36 20.44
CA THR A 70 -4.58 -15.53 19.29
C THR A 70 -5.25 -14.21 19.68
N ASP A 71 -5.20 -13.83 20.96
CA ASP A 71 -5.80 -12.59 21.41
C ASP A 71 -5.08 -11.39 20.79
N LYS A 72 -5.84 -10.31 20.56
CA LYS A 72 -5.31 -9.01 20.12
C LYS A 72 -4.54 -9.07 18.81
N LEU A 73 -4.93 -10.00 17.94
CA LEU A 73 -4.33 -10.23 16.64
C LEU A 73 -5.38 -10.06 15.55
N PHE A 74 -5.04 -9.28 14.53
CA PHE A 74 -5.73 -9.28 13.25
C PHE A 74 -4.74 -8.96 12.13
N TYR A 75 -5.11 -9.24 10.89
CA TYR A 75 -4.30 -8.89 9.74
C TYR A 75 -5.15 -8.51 8.53
N PHE A 76 -4.55 -7.73 7.64
CA PHE A 76 -5.16 -7.29 6.39
C PHE A 76 -4.12 -7.31 5.26
N VAL A 77 -4.59 -7.16 4.02
CA VAL A 77 -3.72 -7.21 2.84
C VAL A 77 -3.73 -5.85 2.12
N GLN A 78 -2.55 -5.42 1.67
CA GLN A 78 -2.38 -4.32 0.72
C GLN A 78 -1.93 -4.89 -0.63
N VAL A 79 -2.51 -4.37 -1.71
CA VAL A 79 -2.05 -4.57 -3.09
C VAL A 79 -1.90 -3.20 -3.76
N SER A 80 -0.99 -3.04 -4.71
CA SER A 80 -0.84 -1.81 -5.48
C SER A 80 -0.55 -2.10 -6.95
N ASP A 81 -0.84 -1.14 -7.82
CA ASP A 81 -0.38 -1.12 -9.22
C ASP A 81 -0.77 -2.39 -9.96
N LEU A 82 -2.09 -2.64 -10.01
CA LEU A 82 -2.68 -3.78 -10.70
C LEU A 82 -2.47 -3.69 -12.20
N HIS A 83 -2.67 -2.48 -12.74
CA HIS A 83 -2.67 -2.15 -14.15
C HIS A 83 -3.41 -3.18 -15.01
N ILE A 84 -4.69 -3.43 -14.72
CA ILE A 84 -5.52 -4.29 -15.58
C ILE A 84 -5.47 -3.74 -17.00
N SER A 85 -5.03 -4.57 -17.94
CA SER A 85 -4.73 -4.15 -19.31
C SER A 85 -5.47 -4.98 -20.33
N LYS A 86 -6.00 -4.31 -21.35
CA LYS A 86 -6.56 -4.96 -22.55
C LYS A 86 -5.50 -5.29 -23.62
N PHE A 87 -4.25 -4.91 -23.40
CA PHE A 87 -3.18 -5.07 -24.39
C PHE A 87 -1.99 -5.89 -23.91
N GLN A 88 -1.84 -6.12 -22.60
CA GLN A 88 -0.67 -6.83 -22.05
C GLN A 88 -0.98 -8.31 -21.81
N PRO A 89 -0.33 -9.25 -22.55
CA PRO A 89 -0.58 -10.69 -22.42
C PRO A 89 0.16 -11.36 -21.26
N LYS A 90 1.06 -10.63 -20.58
CA LYS A 90 1.86 -11.10 -19.44
C LYS A 90 1.79 -10.06 -18.33
N GLY A 91 1.85 -10.51 -17.09
CA GLY A 91 1.78 -9.62 -15.93
C GLY A 91 0.37 -9.12 -15.70
N HIS A 92 0.26 -7.89 -15.21
CA HIS A 92 -0.97 -7.09 -15.23
C HIS A 92 -2.19 -7.90 -14.73
N THR A 93 -3.20 -8.02 -15.59
CA THR A 93 -4.44 -8.78 -15.37
C THR A 93 -4.19 -10.21 -14.89
N VAL A 94 -3.22 -10.92 -15.47
CA VAL A 94 -2.98 -12.34 -15.18
C VAL A 94 -2.45 -12.53 -13.76
N HIS A 95 -1.52 -11.69 -13.32
CA HIS A 95 -1.01 -11.72 -11.95
C HIS A 95 -2.14 -11.44 -10.95
N PHE A 96 -2.96 -10.42 -11.22
CA PHE A 96 -4.09 -10.08 -10.36
C PHE A 96 -5.10 -11.23 -10.24
N LEU A 97 -5.47 -11.88 -11.35
CA LEU A 97 -6.38 -13.01 -11.32
C LEU A 97 -5.80 -14.21 -10.55
N HIS A 98 -4.50 -14.47 -10.66
CA HIS A 98 -3.86 -15.52 -9.85
C HIS A 98 -3.80 -15.16 -8.37
N PHE A 99 -3.56 -13.90 -8.00
CA PHE A 99 -3.65 -13.46 -6.60
C PHE A 99 -5.04 -13.75 -6.02
N LEU A 100 -6.11 -13.36 -6.73
CA LEU A 100 -7.49 -13.60 -6.31
C LEU A 100 -7.83 -15.10 -6.25
N GLN A 101 -7.37 -15.90 -7.22
CA GLN A 101 -7.69 -17.32 -7.30
C GLN A 101 -6.88 -18.19 -6.32
N SER A 102 -5.62 -17.81 -6.06
CA SER A 102 -4.63 -18.69 -5.43
C SER A 102 -4.17 -18.21 -4.05
N SER A 103 -3.93 -16.91 -3.88
CA SER A 103 -3.37 -16.37 -2.63
C SER A 103 -4.46 -15.85 -1.67
N LEU A 104 -5.41 -15.07 -2.16
CA LEU A 104 -6.43 -14.44 -1.32
C LEU A 104 -7.26 -15.46 -0.49
N PRO A 105 -7.70 -16.60 -1.05
CA PRO A 105 -8.48 -17.60 -0.30
C PRO A 105 -7.66 -18.33 0.79
N VAL A 106 -6.33 -18.31 0.67
CA VAL A 106 -5.41 -18.89 1.66
C VAL A 106 -5.16 -17.91 2.81
N ILE A 107 -5.07 -16.62 2.48
CA ILE A 107 -4.79 -15.58 3.47
C ILE A 107 -6.03 -15.27 4.31
N LYS A 108 -7.22 -15.18 3.70
CA LYS A 108 -8.49 -14.80 4.37
C LYS A 108 -8.37 -13.54 5.25
N PRO A 109 -7.93 -12.40 4.71
CA PRO A 109 -7.72 -11.19 5.51
C PRO A 109 -9.04 -10.56 5.94
N GLU A 110 -8.99 -9.71 6.99
CA GLU A 110 -10.13 -8.88 7.42
C GLU A 110 -10.66 -8.00 6.26
N PHE A 111 -9.74 -7.47 5.46
CA PHE A 111 -10.02 -6.73 4.24
C PHE A 111 -8.78 -6.67 3.34
N VAL A 112 -9.00 -6.28 2.08
CA VAL A 112 -7.97 -5.89 1.13
C VAL A 112 -8.08 -4.39 0.87
N VAL A 113 -6.96 -3.68 0.86
CA VAL A 113 -6.85 -2.31 0.38
C VAL A 113 -5.98 -2.26 -0.88
N VAL A 114 -6.49 -1.63 -1.94
CA VAL A 114 -5.76 -1.45 -3.20
C VAL A 114 -5.34 0.01 -3.35
N THR A 115 -4.04 0.26 -3.40
CA THR A 115 -3.46 1.60 -3.38
C THR A 115 -3.27 2.23 -4.77
N GLY A 116 -4.24 2.04 -5.66
CA GLY A 116 -4.32 2.74 -6.95
C GLY A 116 -3.71 1.99 -8.13
N ASP A 117 -3.75 2.66 -9.27
CA ASP A 117 -3.38 2.12 -10.59
C ASP A 117 -4.08 0.79 -10.86
N LEU A 118 -5.42 0.86 -10.75
CA LEU A 118 -6.31 -0.27 -10.96
C LEU A 118 -6.27 -0.71 -12.44
N ILE A 119 -6.21 0.24 -13.37
CA ILE A 119 -6.16 -0.03 -14.81
C ILE A 119 -4.83 0.42 -15.45
N ASP A 120 -4.51 -0.09 -16.63
CA ASP A 120 -3.28 0.27 -17.35
C ASP A 120 -3.44 1.57 -18.14
N ALA A 121 -4.60 1.86 -18.74
CA ALA A 121 -4.87 3.10 -19.49
C ALA A 121 -3.76 3.48 -20.49
N LYS A 122 -3.10 2.49 -21.07
CA LYS A 122 -2.08 2.65 -22.11
C LYS A 122 -2.57 1.94 -23.36
N ASP A 123 -2.35 2.56 -24.51
CA ASP A 123 -2.64 1.92 -25.79
C ASP A 123 -1.66 0.77 -26.10
N LYS A 124 -1.90 0.01 -27.17
CA LYS A 124 -1.02 -1.09 -27.61
C LYS A 124 0.44 -0.64 -27.80
N THR A 125 0.68 0.61 -28.21
CA THR A 125 2.03 1.15 -28.40
C THR A 125 2.65 1.75 -27.13
N ARG A 126 1.86 1.90 -26.05
CA ARG A 126 2.22 2.56 -24.78
C ARG A 126 2.64 4.03 -24.94
N ILE A 127 2.25 4.67 -26.04
CA ILE A 127 2.55 6.08 -26.34
C ILE A 127 1.39 6.98 -25.90
N VAL A 128 0.16 6.51 -26.09
CA VAL A 128 -1.06 7.24 -25.77
C VAL A 128 -1.69 6.66 -24.51
N SER A 129 -2.34 7.53 -23.74
CA SER A 129 -3.14 7.13 -22.59
C SER A 129 -4.59 7.53 -22.77
N ALA A 130 -5.49 6.62 -22.45
CA ALA A 130 -6.94 6.78 -22.50
C ALA A 130 -7.61 5.81 -21.53
N GLN A 131 -8.85 6.08 -21.16
CA GLN A 131 -9.66 5.17 -20.34
C GLN A 131 -10.35 4.13 -21.22
N TYR A 132 -10.02 2.85 -21.05
CA TYR A 132 -10.60 1.75 -21.80
C TYR A 132 -11.67 1.04 -20.98
N LEU A 133 -12.90 1.01 -21.49
CA LEU A 133 -14.04 0.43 -20.80
C LEU A 133 -13.81 -1.05 -20.40
N GLU A 134 -13.15 -1.81 -21.27
CA GLU A 134 -12.91 -3.24 -21.03
C GLU A 134 -12.00 -3.49 -19.82
N GLU A 135 -10.99 -2.64 -19.58
CA GLU A 135 -10.11 -2.77 -18.41
C GLU A 135 -10.90 -2.60 -17.10
N TRP A 136 -11.80 -1.62 -17.08
CA TRP A 136 -12.67 -1.35 -15.94
C TRP A 136 -13.73 -2.44 -15.72
N GLN A 137 -14.27 -3.01 -16.81
CA GLN A 137 -15.18 -4.16 -16.74
C GLN A 137 -14.49 -5.38 -16.15
N VAL A 138 -13.25 -5.67 -16.59
CA VAL A 138 -12.43 -6.76 -16.04
C VAL A 138 -12.15 -6.52 -14.57
N TYR A 139 -11.71 -5.33 -14.17
CA TYR A 139 -11.44 -5.00 -12.77
C TYR A 139 -12.67 -5.27 -11.88
N LYS A 140 -13.83 -4.72 -12.27
CA LYS A 140 -15.05 -4.87 -11.50
C LYS A 140 -15.47 -6.33 -11.36
N ALA A 141 -15.51 -7.08 -12.47
CA ALA A 141 -15.92 -8.48 -12.45
C ALA A 141 -14.93 -9.34 -11.63
N ALA A 142 -13.62 -9.09 -11.75
CA ALA A 142 -12.59 -9.78 -10.96
C ALA A 142 -12.76 -9.55 -9.46
N VAL A 143 -13.01 -8.31 -9.02
CA VAL A 143 -13.23 -8.01 -7.61
C VAL A 143 -14.56 -8.61 -7.11
N GLU A 144 -15.65 -8.50 -7.89
CA GLU A 144 -16.97 -9.01 -7.50
C GLU A 144 -17.00 -10.54 -7.40
N GLU A 145 -16.30 -11.25 -8.30
CA GLU A 145 -16.26 -12.71 -8.31
C GLU A 145 -15.15 -13.29 -7.42
N GLY A 146 -13.94 -12.73 -7.48
CA GLY A 146 -12.76 -13.29 -6.81
C GLY A 146 -12.57 -12.86 -5.37
N ALA A 147 -13.16 -11.74 -4.96
CA ALA A 147 -13.09 -11.21 -3.60
C ALA A 147 -14.48 -11.08 -2.94
N SER A 148 -15.47 -11.89 -3.38
CA SER A 148 -16.87 -11.77 -2.94
C SER A 148 -17.07 -11.88 -1.42
N ASN A 149 -16.18 -12.60 -0.74
CA ASN A 149 -16.23 -12.83 0.72
C ASN A 149 -15.23 -11.98 1.50
N THR A 150 -14.60 -10.98 0.86
CA THR A 150 -13.57 -10.14 1.46
C THR A 150 -13.94 -8.68 1.28
N SER A 151 -13.91 -7.91 2.36
CA SER A 151 -14.10 -6.46 2.28
C SER A 151 -13.00 -5.85 1.42
N TRP A 152 -13.38 -5.02 0.46
CA TRP A 152 -12.46 -4.48 -0.56
C TRP A 152 -12.53 -2.97 -0.61
N TYR A 153 -11.40 -2.32 -0.35
CA TYR A 153 -11.24 -0.87 -0.37
C TYR A 153 -10.26 -0.51 -1.47
N ASP A 154 -10.60 0.47 -2.31
CA ASP A 154 -9.74 0.89 -3.40
C ASP A 154 -9.71 2.41 -3.53
N MET A 155 -8.74 2.89 -4.30
CA MET A 155 -8.59 4.29 -4.59
C MET A 155 -7.98 4.46 -5.96
N ARG A 156 -7.93 5.70 -6.44
CA ARG A 156 -7.32 6.03 -7.72
C ARG A 156 -5.81 6.16 -7.58
N GLY A 157 -5.10 5.65 -8.56
CA GLY A 157 -3.75 6.07 -8.92
C GLY A 157 -3.74 6.97 -10.14
N ASN A 158 -2.55 7.34 -10.61
CA ASN A 158 -2.42 8.26 -11.73
C ASN A 158 -3.00 7.69 -13.03
N HIS A 159 -2.88 6.38 -13.26
CA HIS A 159 -3.41 5.71 -14.45
C HIS A 159 -4.94 5.72 -14.50
N ASP A 160 -5.59 5.58 -13.35
CA ASP A 160 -7.05 5.62 -13.19
C ASP A 160 -7.66 6.97 -13.56
N CYS A 161 -6.80 7.99 -13.74
CA CYS A 161 -7.18 9.34 -14.07
C CYS A 161 -6.63 9.81 -15.44
N PHE A 162 -5.87 9.01 -16.19
CA PHE A 162 -5.37 9.47 -17.49
C PHE A 162 -6.48 9.86 -18.45
N ASP A 163 -6.25 10.94 -19.20
CA ASP A 163 -7.18 11.53 -20.16
C ASP A 163 -8.54 11.94 -19.54
N THR A 164 -8.63 12.13 -18.23
CA THR A 164 -9.86 12.58 -17.58
C THR A 164 -9.91 14.11 -17.48
N VAL A 165 -10.90 14.73 -18.13
CA VAL A 165 -11.06 16.20 -18.12
C VAL A 165 -11.63 16.75 -16.81
N GLY A 166 -12.12 15.86 -15.94
CA GLY A 166 -12.67 16.19 -14.63
C GLY A 166 -13.40 15.02 -13.98
N TRP A 167 -13.60 15.09 -12.66
CA TRP A 167 -14.28 14.03 -11.90
C TRP A 167 -15.74 13.78 -12.27
N LYS A 168 -16.41 14.76 -12.88
CA LYS A 168 -17.78 14.59 -13.38
C LYS A 168 -17.85 14.10 -14.83
N ALA A 169 -16.71 13.98 -15.51
CA ALA A 169 -16.68 13.60 -16.91
C ALA A 169 -17.18 12.15 -17.10
N ASP A 170 -17.73 11.88 -18.29
CA ASP A 170 -18.21 10.54 -18.62
C ASP A 170 -17.07 9.52 -18.76
N ASN A 171 -15.89 9.98 -19.15
CA ASN A 171 -14.69 9.15 -19.23
C ASN A 171 -13.96 8.97 -17.89
N ASN A 172 -14.45 9.54 -16.77
CA ASN A 172 -13.99 9.14 -15.44
C ASN A 172 -14.67 7.82 -15.05
N LEU A 173 -14.12 6.69 -15.50
CA LEU A 173 -14.72 5.38 -15.31
C LEU A 173 -14.58 4.84 -13.88
N TYR A 174 -13.60 5.32 -13.10
CA TYR A 174 -13.50 4.98 -11.66
C TYR A 174 -14.83 5.24 -10.93
N LYS A 175 -15.55 6.32 -11.28
CA LYS A 175 -16.84 6.67 -10.66
C LYS A 175 -17.91 5.56 -10.76
N THR A 176 -17.76 4.64 -11.70
CA THR A 176 -18.73 3.59 -12.02
C THR A 176 -18.21 2.20 -11.68
N PHE A 177 -16.90 1.99 -11.76
CA PHE A 177 -16.28 0.68 -11.64
C PHE A 177 -15.39 0.51 -10.40
N GLY A 178 -14.92 1.59 -9.79
CA GLY A 178 -14.19 1.55 -8.52
C GLY A 178 -15.11 1.09 -7.38
N LYS A 179 -14.64 0.14 -6.56
CA LYS A 179 -15.41 -0.46 -5.47
C LYS A 179 -15.73 0.55 -4.37
N SER A 180 -14.82 1.49 -4.12
CA SER A 180 -14.93 2.55 -3.11
C SER A 180 -15.18 3.92 -3.73
N ALA A 181 -15.64 3.97 -4.99
CA ALA A 181 -15.89 5.21 -5.69
C ALA A 181 -16.92 6.11 -4.97
N ASP A 182 -18.00 5.52 -4.47
CA ASP A 182 -19.03 6.25 -3.71
C ASP A 182 -18.49 6.80 -2.38
N LEU A 183 -17.65 6.04 -1.68
CA LEU A 183 -16.99 6.50 -0.46
C LEU A 183 -16.07 7.69 -0.74
N LEU A 184 -15.29 7.59 -1.82
CA LEU A 184 -14.35 8.63 -2.22
C LEU A 184 -15.05 9.91 -2.70
N ASP A 185 -16.17 9.80 -3.43
CA ASP A 185 -16.97 10.95 -3.87
C ASP A 185 -17.67 11.63 -2.69
N ALA A 186 -18.31 10.84 -1.81
CA ALA A 186 -18.96 11.35 -0.59
C ALA A 186 -17.95 12.07 0.32
N GLY A 187 -16.75 11.50 0.46
CA GLY A 187 -15.63 12.06 1.19
C GLY A 187 -14.87 13.18 0.46
N LYS A 188 -15.25 13.48 -0.79
CA LYS A 188 -14.59 14.47 -1.67
C LYS A 188 -13.07 14.30 -1.72
N GLY A 189 -12.62 13.07 -1.94
CA GLY A 189 -11.21 12.69 -2.07
C GLY A 189 -10.56 12.16 -0.79
N VAL A 190 -11.29 12.07 0.33
CA VAL A 190 -10.81 11.40 1.55
C VAL A 190 -11.93 10.58 2.15
N TYR A 191 -11.71 9.28 2.34
CA TYR A 191 -12.65 8.44 3.10
C TYR A 191 -11.92 7.62 4.14
N SER A 192 -12.66 7.13 5.13
CA SER A 192 -12.10 6.30 6.18
C SER A 192 -13.10 5.24 6.62
N TRP A 193 -12.59 4.12 7.12
CA TRP A 193 -13.36 3.12 7.83
C TRP A 193 -12.66 2.74 9.13
N LYS A 194 -13.42 2.15 10.04
CA LYS A 194 -12.92 1.73 11.34
C LYS A 194 -13.03 0.22 11.47
N LEU A 195 -12.02 -0.39 12.09
CA LEU A 195 -12.09 -1.74 12.61
C LEU A 195 -12.15 -1.65 14.13
N THR A 196 -13.28 -2.03 14.71
CA THR A 196 -13.47 -2.11 16.16
C THR A 196 -13.34 -3.56 16.58
N LYS A 197 -12.40 -3.83 17.49
CA LYS A 197 -12.20 -5.14 18.14
C LYS A 197 -12.37 -4.96 19.64
N ASP A 198 -12.56 -6.04 20.38
CA ASP A 198 -12.71 -6.00 21.86
C ASP A 198 -11.48 -5.43 22.59
N PHE A 199 -10.34 -5.35 21.88
CA PHE A 199 -9.06 -4.88 22.40
C PHE A 199 -8.61 -3.52 21.85
N GLY A 200 -9.36 -2.89 20.94
CA GLY A 200 -8.96 -1.61 20.37
C GLY A 200 -9.81 -1.12 19.19
N GLU A 201 -9.62 0.15 18.84
CA GLU A 201 -10.17 0.75 17.63
C GLU A 201 -9.04 1.17 16.69
N TYR A 202 -9.14 0.76 15.43
CA TYR A 202 -8.16 1.04 14.38
C TYR A 202 -8.83 1.83 13.26
N ASN A 203 -8.17 2.88 12.80
CA ASN A 203 -8.70 3.74 11.74
C ASN A 203 -7.88 3.58 10.46
N PHE A 204 -8.57 3.45 9.34
CA PHE A 204 -7.96 3.29 8.04
C PHE A 204 -8.46 4.42 7.16
N VAL A 205 -7.54 5.18 6.58
CA VAL A 205 -7.86 6.43 5.88
C VAL A 205 -7.23 6.38 4.51
N VAL A 206 -8.03 6.64 3.49
CA VAL A 206 -7.58 6.83 2.11
C VAL A 206 -7.61 8.31 1.78
N ALA A 207 -6.53 8.81 1.20
CA ALA A 207 -6.42 10.17 0.70
C ALA A 207 -5.98 10.16 -0.77
N ASP A 208 -6.89 10.60 -1.63
CA ASP A 208 -6.67 10.65 -3.08
C ASP A 208 -5.96 11.95 -3.48
N ALA A 209 -4.74 11.78 -3.99
CA ALA A 209 -3.91 12.86 -4.49
C ALA A 209 -3.96 13.02 -6.02
N CYS A 210 -4.85 12.29 -6.72
CA CYS A 210 -4.95 12.41 -8.17
C CYS A 210 -5.34 13.83 -8.60
N PRO A 211 -4.67 14.38 -9.63
CA PRO A 211 -5.03 15.66 -10.21
C PRO A 211 -6.45 15.68 -10.76
N LYS A 212 -7.21 16.74 -10.45
CA LYS A 212 -8.61 16.88 -10.89
C LYS A 212 -8.78 16.80 -12.42
N LYS A 213 -7.81 17.32 -13.14
CA LYS A 213 -7.63 17.07 -14.56
C LYS A 213 -6.48 16.08 -14.64
N GLY A 214 -6.72 14.87 -15.12
CA GLY A 214 -5.66 13.89 -15.33
C GLY A 214 -5.19 13.98 -16.77
N PRO A 215 -4.16 14.80 -17.08
CA PRO A 215 -3.61 14.84 -18.43
C PRO A 215 -3.08 13.45 -18.80
N SER A 216 -3.02 13.16 -20.09
CA SER A 216 -2.30 11.97 -20.55
C SER A 216 -0.81 12.08 -20.21
N ARG A 217 -0.10 10.97 -20.34
CA ARG A 217 1.37 10.96 -20.24
C ARG A 217 1.98 11.99 -21.20
N PRO A 218 3.11 12.62 -20.84
CA PRO A 218 3.95 12.36 -19.66
C PRO A 218 3.68 13.31 -18.47
N PHE A 219 2.48 13.92 -18.34
CA PHE A 219 2.30 15.01 -17.37
C PHE A 219 1.64 14.60 -16.04
N ASN A 220 1.12 13.38 -15.93
CA ASN A 220 0.36 12.91 -14.75
C ASN A 220 1.18 11.95 -13.88
N PHE A 221 2.34 12.43 -13.42
CA PHE A 221 3.22 11.71 -12.48
C PHE A 221 3.24 12.33 -11.07
N PHE A 222 2.66 13.52 -10.91
CA PHE A 222 2.70 14.27 -9.66
C PHE A 222 1.29 14.43 -9.10
N GLY A 223 1.05 13.83 -7.93
CA GLY A 223 -0.16 14.04 -7.16
C GLY A 223 -0.10 15.36 -6.40
N TYR A 224 -1.26 15.81 -5.91
CA TYR A 224 -1.32 16.93 -4.97
C TYR A 224 -2.52 16.80 -4.04
N PHE A 225 -2.37 17.33 -2.83
CA PHE A 225 -3.50 17.60 -1.95
C PHE A 225 -3.86 19.08 -1.96
N THR A 226 -5.13 19.38 -2.21
CA THR A 226 -5.65 20.74 -2.04
C THR A 226 -5.71 21.10 -0.55
N THR A 227 -5.72 22.40 -0.22
CA THR A 227 -5.91 22.83 1.18
C THR A 227 -7.20 22.24 1.77
N ASN A 228 -8.26 22.14 0.96
CA ASN A 228 -9.53 21.55 1.39
C ASN A 228 -9.43 20.04 1.62
N THR A 229 -8.68 19.31 0.78
CA THR A 229 -8.43 17.87 0.98
C THR A 229 -7.63 17.65 2.27
N MET A 230 -6.59 18.46 2.52
CA MET A 230 -5.83 18.40 3.77
C MET A 230 -6.67 18.74 5.01
N ASN A 231 -7.57 19.73 4.91
CA ASN A 231 -8.50 20.05 5.99
C ASN A 231 -9.44 18.87 6.29
N ARG A 232 -9.95 18.18 5.26
CA ARG A 232 -10.77 16.97 5.41
C ARG A 232 -10.00 15.85 6.09
N LEU A 233 -8.79 15.58 5.62
CA LEU A 233 -7.89 14.59 6.22
C LEU A 233 -7.65 14.89 7.71
N ALA A 234 -7.31 16.13 8.03
CA ALA A 234 -7.13 16.59 9.39
C ALA A 234 -8.40 16.44 10.24
N SER A 235 -9.58 16.74 9.68
CA SER A 235 -10.86 16.59 10.38
C SER A 235 -11.21 15.13 10.74
N ILE A 236 -10.65 14.17 10.01
CA ILE A 236 -10.84 12.73 10.24
C ILE A 236 -9.83 12.21 11.27
N ILE A 237 -8.56 12.63 11.16
CA ILE A 237 -7.45 12.03 11.91
C ILE A 237 -7.22 12.73 13.26
N ILE A 238 -7.37 14.06 13.34
CA ILE A 238 -6.97 14.83 14.54
C ILE A 238 -7.97 14.69 15.71
N PRO A 239 -9.30 14.76 15.51
CA PRO A 239 -10.24 14.86 16.64
C PRO A 239 -10.41 13.58 17.46
N LYS A 240 -10.00 12.42 16.93
CA LYS A 240 -10.23 11.11 17.54
C LYS A 240 -8.91 10.37 17.72
N LYS A 241 -8.78 9.68 18.86
CA LYS A 241 -7.67 8.78 19.11
C LYS A 241 -8.08 7.35 18.76
N TYR A 242 -7.14 6.64 18.19
CA TYR A 242 -7.23 5.22 17.81
C TYR A 242 -5.95 4.53 18.29
N ASN A 243 -5.99 3.21 18.45
CA ASN A 243 -4.78 2.42 18.72
C ASN A 243 -3.75 2.67 17.59
N HIS A 244 -4.19 2.54 16.34
CA HIS A 244 -3.42 2.96 15.16
C HIS A 244 -4.30 3.67 14.13
N THR A 245 -3.68 4.54 13.36
CA THR A 245 -4.25 5.08 12.12
C THR A 245 -3.34 4.74 10.94
N PHE A 246 -3.88 4.01 9.97
CA PHE A 246 -3.20 3.69 8.72
C PHE A 246 -3.67 4.66 7.63
N LEU A 247 -2.71 5.33 6.97
CA LEU A 247 -2.98 6.26 5.87
C LEU A 247 -2.50 5.66 4.55
N PHE A 248 -3.40 5.61 3.58
CA PHE A 248 -3.16 5.11 2.23
C PHE A 248 -3.25 6.26 1.23
N SER A 249 -2.22 6.38 0.40
CA SER A 249 -2.20 7.24 -0.77
C SER A 249 -1.32 6.61 -1.85
N HIS A 250 -1.62 6.90 -3.11
CA HIS A 250 -0.98 6.24 -4.25
C HIS A 250 0.37 6.90 -4.53
N TYR A 251 0.40 8.23 -4.39
CA TYR A 251 1.59 9.02 -4.57
C TYR A 251 2.37 9.05 -3.25
N PRO A 252 3.58 8.50 -3.20
CA PRO A 252 4.45 8.64 -2.03
C PRO A 252 4.75 10.11 -1.78
N THR A 253 4.97 10.50 -0.52
CA THR A 253 5.25 11.90 -0.16
C THR A 253 6.48 12.47 -0.86
N THR A 254 7.46 11.64 -1.23
CA THR A 254 8.58 12.04 -2.09
C THR A 254 8.06 12.63 -3.41
N THR A 255 7.18 11.94 -4.13
CA THR A 255 6.57 12.45 -5.37
C THR A 255 5.65 13.67 -5.15
N LEU A 256 5.18 13.90 -3.92
CA LEU A 256 4.33 15.06 -3.57
C LEU A 256 5.13 16.33 -3.23
N PHE A 257 6.34 16.22 -2.67
CA PHE A 257 7.13 17.36 -2.16
C PHE A 257 8.45 17.60 -2.91
N THR A 258 9.14 16.55 -3.36
CA THR A 258 10.46 16.61 -4.00
C THR A 258 10.56 15.51 -5.05
N GLY A 259 10.37 15.82 -6.32
CA GLY A 259 10.34 14.82 -7.39
C GLY A 259 11.44 13.75 -7.27
N MET A 260 11.01 12.48 -7.40
CA MET A 260 11.77 11.23 -7.29
C MET A 260 12.37 10.93 -5.90
N GLY A 261 11.80 9.94 -5.23
CA GLY A 261 12.42 9.26 -4.09
C GLY A 261 12.81 7.85 -4.49
N ASP A 262 14.08 7.49 -4.30
CA ASP A 262 14.64 6.17 -4.62
C ASP A 262 14.41 5.14 -3.49
N THR A 263 13.60 5.49 -2.48
CA THR A 263 13.46 4.71 -1.25
C THR A 263 12.03 4.20 -1.09
N LEU A 264 11.82 2.90 -1.38
CA LEU A 264 10.52 2.23 -1.21
C LEU A 264 9.98 2.31 0.22
N LYS A 265 10.85 2.43 1.23
CA LYS A 265 10.44 2.46 2.64
C LYS A 265 11.22 3.53 3.38
N SER A 266 10.54 4.57 3.86
CA SER A 266 11.17 5.70 4.51
C SER A 266 10.67 5.89 5.94
N TYR A 267 11.56 6.38 6.79
CA TYR A 267 11.24 6.73 8.17
C TYR A 267 11.42 8.23 8.38
N TYR A 268 10.36 8.88 8.86
CA TYR A 268 10.33 10.31 9.14
C TYR A 268 10.58 10.56 10.63
N THR A 269 11.81 10.96 10.97
CA THR A 269 12.25 11.22 12.35
C THR A 269 11.44 12.30 13.07
N SER A 270 10.95 13.31 12.35
CA SER A 270 10.20 14.44 12.91
C SER A 270 8.80 14.05 13.40
N THR A 271 8.19 13.04 12.80
CA THR A 271 6.80 12.61 13.05
C THR A 271 6.70 11.19 13.60
N ASP A 272 7.83 10.50 13.75
CA ASP A 272 7.93 9.06 14.07
C ASP A 272 6.96 8.23 13.23
N SER A 273 7.01 8.38 11.91
CA SER A 273 6.13 7.68 10.98
C SER A 273 6.90 6.93 9.91
N LEU A 274 6.32 5.83 9.45
CA LEU A 274 6.81 5.05 8.32
C LEU A 274 5.95 5.33 7.08
N GLU A 275 6.60 5.47 5.94
CA GLU A 275 5.97 5.40 4.63
C GLU A 275 6.51 4.16 3.94
N LEU A 276 5.59 3.30 3.47
CA LEU A 276 5.89 1.96 3.02
C LEU A 276 5.30 1.73 1.63
N GLU A 277 6.05 2.06 0.60
CA GLU A 277 5.76 1.68 -0.79
C GLU A 277 5.78 0.15 -0.93
N LEU A 278 4.96 -0.35 -1.85
CA LEU A 278 4.81 -1.76 -2.17
C LEU A 278 5.10 -1.94 -3.66
N SER A 279 5.81 -3.01 -4.02
CA SER A 279 6.09 -3.30 -5.42
C SER A 279 4.82 -3.66 -6.21
N ASP A 280 4.88 -3.47 -7.52
CA ASP A 280 3.74 -3.59 -8.41
C ASP A 280 3.22 -5.03 -8.53
N MET A 281 1.91 -5.19 -8.40
CA MET A 281 1.22 -6.44 -8.78
C MET A 281 1.46 -6.76 -10.27
N LYS A 282 1.49 -5.75 -11.15
CA LYS A 282 1.61 -5.97 -12.60
C LYS A 282 2.86 -6.76 -13.01
N ASP A 283 4.02 -6.48 -12.41
CA ASP A 283 5.32 -6.97 -12.89
C ASP A 283 5.83 -8.10 -11.99
N HIS A 284 5.58 -8.01 -10.69
CA HIS A 284 6.13 -8.93 -9.69
C HIS A 284 5.06 -9.81 -9.03
N GLY A 285 3.78 -9.50 -9.22
CA GLY A 285 2.70 -10.18 -8.51
C GLY A 285 2.75 -9.90 -7.01
N SER A 286 3.29 -8.74 -6.61
CA SER A 286 3.55 -8.45 -5.21
C SER A 286 2.29 -8.05 -4.44
N TYR A 287 2.20 -8.51 -3.20
CA TYR A 287 1.21 -8.05 -2.22
C TYR A 287 1.84 -8.03 -0.82
N ARG A 288 1.26 -7.25 0.09
CA ARG A 288 1.72 -7.17 1.49
C ARG A 288 0.66 -7.71 2.42
N ILE A 289 1.07 -8.56 3.36
CA ILE A 289 0.25 -8.94 4.52
C ILE A 289 0.73 -8.11 5.71
N ILE A 290 -0.18 -7.40 6.38
CA ILE A 290 0.09 -6.58 7.56
C ILE A 290 -0.65 -7.19 8.74
N ALA A 291 0.06 -7.52 9.81
CA ALA A 291 -0.49 -8.00 11.07
C ALA A 291 -0.33 -6.94 12.16
N VAL A 292 -1.37 -6.79 12.97
CA VAL A 292 -1.33 -6.05 14.24
C VAL A 292 -1.47 -7.09 15.34
N ASP A 293 -0.39 -7.30 16.09
CA ASP A 293 -0.29 -8.27 17.18
C ASP A 293 0.00 -7.51 18.47
N HIS A 294 -1.01 -7.32 19.32
CA HIS A 294 -0.89 -6.52 20.55
C HIS A 294 -0.40 -5.09 20.29
N ASP A 295 -0.95 -4.45 19.25
CA ASP A 295 -0.56 -3.13 18.76
C ASP A 295 0.89 -3.02 18.22
N LEU A 296 1.62 -4.13 18.10
CA LEU A 296 2.84 -4.20 17.29
C LEU A 296 2.45 -4.49 15.84
N ILE A 297 2.98 -3.70 14.90
CA ILE A 297 2.68 -3.81 13.47
C ILE A 297 3.81 -4.57 12.78
N SER A 298 3.55 -5.75 12.24
CA SER A 298 4.51 -6.48 11.42
C SER A 298 3.95 -6.70 10.03
N PHE A 299 4.80 -6.82 9.02
CA PHE A 299 4.34 -7.09 7.67
C PHE A 299 5.34 -7.93 6.87
N VAL A 300 4.85 -8.58 5.84
CA VAL A 300 5.67 -9.31 4.86
C VAL A 300 5.19 -8.94 3.45
N ASP A 301 6.16 -8.65 2.58
CA ASP A 301 5.93 -8.47 1.15
C ASP A 301 6.14 -9.83 0.48
N VAL A 302 5.19 -10.25 -0.36
CA VAL A 302 5.16 -11.56 -0.98
C VAL A 302 4.98 -11.40 -2.49
N ASP A 303 5.80 -12.11 -3.25
CA ASP A 303 5.70 -12.18 -4.70
C ASP A 303 5.06 -13.50 -5.12
N LEU A 304 4.17 -13.45 -6.11
CA LEU A 304 3.69 -14.67 -6.75
C LEU A 304 4.86 -15.40 -7.45
N PRO A 305 4.82 -16.73 -7.57
CA PRO A 305 5.76 -17.48 -8.40
C PRO A 305 5.49 -17.24 -9.89
N ILE A 306 5.83 -16.04 -10.39
CA ILE A 306 5.50 -15.58 -11.75
C ILE A 306 6.13 -16.45 -12.85
N SER A 307 7.18 -17.21 -12.54
CA SER A 307 7.77 -18.21 -13.45
C SER A 307 6.83 -19.37 -13.76
N HIS A 308 5.84 -19.63 -12.90
CA HIS A 308 4.81 -20.65 -13.10
C HIS A 308 3.55 -20.11 -13.79
N ILE A 309 3.47 -18.79 -14.03
CA ILE A 309 2.33 -18.14 -14.67
C ILE A 309 2.58 -18.08 -16.19
N PRO A 310 1.79 -18.80 -17.02
CA PRO A 310 1.96 -18.79 -18.46
C PRO A 310 1.57 -17.42 -19.06
N THR A 311 2.20 -17.08 -20.19
CA THR A 311 1.79 -15.93 -20.99
C THR A 311 0.52 -16.27 -21.78
N VAL A 312 -0.42 -15.33 -21.85
CA VAL A 312 -1.62 -15.45 -22.66
C VAL A 312 -1.23 -15.46 -24.13
N GLN A 313 -1.59 -16.52 -24.86
CA GLN A 313 -1.17 -16.68 -26.25
C GLN A 313 -2.15 -16.09 -27.26
N ASN A 314 -3.44 -16.04 -26.93
CA ASN A 314 -4.47 -15.55 -27.82
C ASN A 314 -4.84 -14.09 -27.48
N GLU A 315 -4.87 -13.20 -28.48
CA GLU A 315 -5.25 -11.79 -28.26
C GLU A 315 -6.69 -11.66 -27.71
N ASP A 316 -7.59 -12.58 -28.10
CA ASP A 316 -8.97 -12.62 -27.60
C ASP A 316 -9.07 -13.00 -26.11
N GLU A 317 -8.02 -13.57 -25.52
CA GLU A 317 -7.97 -13.98 -24.10
C GLU A 317 -7.33 -12.90 -23.20
N ILE A 318 -6.74 -11.84 -23.77
CA ILE A 318 -6.12 -10.74 -23.00
C ILE A 318 -7.19 -9.99 -22.19
N VAL A 319 -8.41 -9.90 -22.71
CA VAL A 319 -9.59 -9.44 -21.97
C VAL A 319 -10.35 -10.68 -21.50
N PRO A 320 -10.14 -11.15 -20.26
CA PRO A 320 -10.68 -12.42 -19.78
C PRO A 320 -12.14 -12.28 -19.36
N LEU A 321 -13.01 -11.87 -20.27
CA LEU A 321 -14.44 -11.74 -20.03
C LEU A 321 -15.25 -12.59 -21.00
N THR A 322 -16.23 -13.30 -20.45
CA THR A 322 -17.28 -13.93 -21.24
C THR A 322 -18.24 -12.88 -21.83
N LYS A 323 -19.08 -13.29 -22.78
CA LYS A 323 -20.09 -12.39 -23.40
C LYS A 323 -21.10 -11.82 -22.40
N ASP A 324 -21.35 -12.52 -21.29
CA ASP A 324 -22.20 -12.09 -20.19
C ASP A 324 -21.44 -11.33 -19.08
N GLY A 325 -20.16 -10.99 -19.30
CA GLY A 325 -19.38 -10.14 -18.42
C GLY A 325 -18.80 -10.84 -17.20
N ARG A 326 -18.65 -12.17 -17.23
CA ARG A 326 -18.01 -12.95 -16.17
C ARG A 326 -16.55 -13.19 -16.44
N ILE A 327 -15.74 -13.33 -15.39
CA ILE A 327 -14.32 -13.60 -15.52
C ILE A 327 -14.04 -14.99 -16.07
N ILE A 328 -13.18 -15.05 -17.08
CA ILE A 328 -12.52 -16.27 -17.53
C ILE A 328 -11.31 -16.48 -16.63
N TRP A 329 -11.48 -17.26 -15.55
CA TRP A 329 -10.43 -17.51 -14.59
C TRP A 329 -9.26 -18.29 -15.21
N PRO A 330 -8.01 -18.06 -14.75
CA PRO A 330 -6.86 -18.85 -15.17
C PRO A 330 -7.16 -20.35 -14.97
N SER A 331 -6.88 -21.16 -15.99
CA SER A 331 -7.16 -22.60 -15.97
C SER A 331 -6.23 -23.37 -15.05
N ILE A 332 -5.04 -22.83 -14.79
CA ILE A 332 -4.05 -23.38 -13.89
C ILE A 332 -4.11 -22.59 -12.59
N LYS A 333 -4.26 -23.27 -11.46
CA LYS A 333 -4.05 -22.66 -10.15
C LYS A 333 -2.55 -22.71 -9.82
N ILE A 334 -1.98 -21.63 -9.29
CA ILE A 334 -0.62 -21.66 -8.76
C ILE A 334 -0.65 -22.09 -7.29
N HIS A 335 0.38 -22.81 -6.87
CA HIS A 335 0.52 -23.30 -5.50
C HIS A 335 1.73 -22.60 -4.87
N PRO A 336 1.59 -21.41 -4.29
CA PRO A 336 2.71 -20.71 -3.69
C PRO A 336 3.23 -21.44 -2.44
N ALA A 337 4.51 -21.24 -2.14
CA ALA A 337 5.09 -21.70 -0.89
C ALA A 337 4.38 -21.06 0.32
N PRO A 338 4.43 -21.68 1.52
CA PRO A 338 3.88 -21.07 2.72
C PRO A 338 4.42 -19.64 2.93
N VAL A 339 3.54 -18.69 3.27
CA VAL A 339 3.97 -17.33 3.63
C VAL A 339 4.17 -17.27 5.14
N VAL A 340 5.32 -16.77 5.57
CA VAL A 340 5.67 -16.68 7.00
C VAL A 340 5.83 -15.21 7.38
N LEU A 341 4.98 -14.74 8.30
CA LEU A 341 5.03 -13.39 8.85
C LEU A 341 5.40 -13.45 10.33
N VAL A 342 6.63 -13.07 10.67
CA VAL A 342 7.07 -12.97 12.08
C VAL A 342 6.43 -11.74 12.73
N THR A 343 5.73 -11.93 13.84
CA THR A 343 5.06 -10.84 14.59
C THR A 343 5.78 -10.53 15.90
N ASN A 344 6.44 -11.53 16.51
CA ASN A 344 7.31 -11.34 17.67
C ASN A 344 8.53 -12.29 17.60
N PRO A 345 9.78 -11.79 17.71
CA PRO A 345 10.13 -10.38 17.78
C PRO A 345 9.86 -9.64 16.45
N LYS A 346 9.45 -8.38 16.56
CA LYS A 346 9.18 -7.51 15.41
C LYS A 346 10.49 -7.08 14.74
N GLU A 347 10.44 -6.85 13.42
CA GLU A 347 11.57 -6.31 12.68
C GLU A 347 11.95 -4.89 13.14
N SER A 348 13.19 -4.74 13.61
CA SER A 348 13.72 -3.50 14.19
C SER A 348 13.84 -2.36 13.19
N LYS A 349 13.88 -2.63 11.88
CA LYS A 349 13.93 -1.58 10.84
C LYS A 349 12.64 -0.74 10.80
N TYR A 350 11.52 -1.32 11.23
CA TYR A 350 10.19 -0.74 11.08
C TYR A 350 9.51 -0.47 12.43
N THR A 351 10.29 -0.27 13.50
CA THR A 351 9.74 0.09 14.81
C THR A 351 9.38 1.57 14.90
N LEU A 352 8.29 1.86 15.61
CA LEU A 352 7.84 3.20 15.94
C LEU A 352 7.77 3.36 17.47
N PRO A 353 8.90 3.66 18.17
CA PRO A 353 8.97 3.64 19.63
C PRO A 353 7.97 4.57 20.33
N THR A 354 7.47 5.62 19.67
CA THR A 354 6.46 6.51 20.26
C THR A 354 5.02 6.13 19.91
N LYS A 355 4.81 5.06 19.14
CA LYS A 355 3.50 4.62 18.62
C LYS A 355 3.22 3.12 18.82
N GLU A 356 4.22 2.31 19.14
CA GLU A 356 4.10 0.87 19.35
C GLU A 356 4.63 0.47 20.74
N PRO A 357 3.99 -0.48 21.44
CA PRO A 357 4.41 -0.93 22.76
C PRO A 357 5.57 -1.93 22.69
N LEU A 358 6.75 -1.46 22.26
CA LEU A 358 7.93 -2.30 22.00
C LEU A 358 8.43 -3.05 23.24
N GLU A 359 8.12 -2.56 24.45
CA GLU A 359 8.46 -3.25 25.70
C GLU A 359 7.78 -4.61 25.85
N LEU A 360 6.71 -4.88 25.09
CA LEU A 360 6.05 -6.18 25.07
C LEU A 360 6.96 -7.28 24.51
N ILE A 361 7.89 -6.95 23.61
CA ILE A 361 8.86 -7.90 23.05
C ILE A 361 9.77 -8.41 24.18
N ARG A 362 10.34 -7.50 24.97
CA ARG A 362 11.19 -7.82 26.15
C ARG A 362 10.46 -8.60 27.25
N LYS A 363 9.14 -8.39 27.38
CA LYS A 363 8.28 -9.07 28.38
C LYS A 363 7.53 -10.28 27.83
N SER A 364 7.83 -10.67 26.60
CA SER A 364 7.17 -11.79 25.93
C SER A 364 7.66 -13.13 26.48
N THR A 365 6.89 -14.18 26.23
CA THR A 365 7.28 -15.57 26.56
C THR A 365 7.42 -16.44 25.32
N HIS A 366 7.00 -15.93 24.17
CA HIS A 366 6.91 -16.68 22.93
C HIS A 366 7.39 -15.86 21.73
N ILE A 367 8.18 -16.48 20.87
CA ILE A 367 8.27 -16.12 19.45
C ILE A 367 6.89 -16.39 18.84
N ARG A 368 6.38 -15.45 18.03
CA ARG A 368 5.06 -15.52 17.39
C ARG A 368 5.18 -15.21 15.90
N PHE A 369 4.48 -15.99 15.08
CA PHE A 369 4.49 -15.82 13.64
C PHE A 369 3.22 -16.43 13.02
N LEU A 370 2.74 -15.82 11.94
CA LEU A 370 1.63 -16.31 11.13
C LEU A 370 2.16 -17.13 9.96
N VAL A 371 1.48 -18.24 9.65
CA VAL A 371 1.82 -19.10 8.52
C VAL A 371 0.60 -19.29 7.62
N PHE A 372 0.64 -18.72 6.42
CA PHE A 372 -0.44 -18.87 5.44
C PHE A 372 -0.06 -19.97 4.45
N SER A 373 -0.86 -21.03 4.36
CA SER A 373 -0.60 -22.17 3.47
C SER A 373 -1.89 -22.83 3.00
N GLU A 374 -1.86 -23.39 1.80
CA GLU A 374 -2.94 -24.26 1.29
C GLU A 374 -2.99 -25.63 1.99
N HIS A 375 -1.92 -26.00 2.69
CA HIS A 375 -1.82 -27.27 3.40
C HIS A 375 -2.23 -27.10 4.87
N GLU A 376 -2.81 -28.16 5.42
CA GLU A 376 -3.21 -28.19 6.83
C GLU A 376 -2.01 -28.01 7.76
N HIS A 377 -2.19 -27.26 8.84
CA HIS A 377 -1.11 -26.95 9.80
C HIS A 377 -0.41 -28.21 10.36
N THR A 378 -1.14 -29.32 10.49
CA THR A 378 -0.61 -30.62 10.95
C THR A 378 0.41 -31.25 10.00
N GLN A 379 0.43 -30.82 8.73
CA GLN A 379 1.31 -31.34 7.70
C GLN A 379 2.57 -30.46 7.49
N LEU A 380 2.57 -29.25 8.06
CA LEU A 380 3.67 -28.30 7.95
C LEU A 380 4.78 -28.63 8.93
N LYS A 381 6.03 -28.50 8.48
CA LYS A 381 7.22 -28.68 9.34
C LYS A 381 7.93 -27.36 9.53
N VAL A 382 8.05 -26.92 10.78
CA VAL A 382 8.65 -25.64 11.12
C VAL A 382 10.06 -25.82 11.68
N LYS A 383 10.96 -24.93 11.29
CA LYS A 383 12.29 -24.77 11.87
C LYS A 383 12.53 -23.29 12.19
N ILE A 384 13.01 -23.00 13.39
CA ILE A 384 13.36 -21.64 13.80
C ILE A 384 14.88 -21.61 14.02
N PHE A 385 15.51 -20.56 13.51
CA PHE A 385 16.92 -20.27 13.71
C PHE A 385 17.04 -18.86 14.29
N VAL A 386 17.87 -18.71 15.33
CA VAL A 386 18.22 -17.41 15.91
C VAL A 386 19.73 -17.25 15.77
N ASP A 387 20.17 -16.16 15.15
CA ASP A 387 21.58 -15.90 14.81
C ASP A 387 22.25 -17.06 14.05
N GLY A 388 21.50 -17.66 13.12
CA GLY A 388 21.92 -18.82 12.34
C GLY A 388 21.96 -20.14 13.12
N MET A 389 21.76 -20.11 14.44
CA MET A 389 21.75 -21.28 15.30
C MET A 389 20.34 -21.85 15.45
N ARG A 390 20.21 -23.17 15.49
CA ARG A 390 18.90 -23.82 15.60
C ARG A 390 18.27 -23.52 16.95
N HIS A 391 17.05 -22.96 16.95
CA HIS A 391 16.26 -22.76 18.16
C HIS A 391 15.88 -24.13 18.76
N PRO A 392 16.14 -24.36 20.06
CA PRO A 392 15.97 -25.69 20.67
C PRO A 392 14.52 -26.06 20.96
N PHE A 393 13.62 -25.09 21.04
CA PHE A 393 12.22 -25.32 21.36
C PHE A 393 11.37 -25.57 20.12
N SER A 394 10.40 -26.48 20.22
CA SER A 394 9.45 -26.78 19.15
C SER A 394 8.40 -25.67 19.03
N SER A 395 7.98 -25.38 17.81
CA SER A 395 6.82 -24.53 17.55
C SER A 395 5.51 -25.29 17.71
N GLN A 396 4.45 -24.61 18.14
CA GLN A 396 3.09 -25.13 18.25
C GLN A 396 2.13 -24.24 17.46
N PHE A 397 1.18 -24.88 16.77
CA PHE A 397 0.04 -24.17 16.20
C PHE A 397 -0.99 -23.92 17.31
N VAL A 398 -1.31 -22.65 17.55
CA VAL A 398 -2.29 -22.21 18.57
C VAL A 398 -3.46 -21.44 17.94
N GLY A 399 -3.42 -21.32 16.61
CA GLY A 399 -4.35 -20.58 15.79
C GLY A 399 -5.62 -21.33 15.40
N ASN A 400 -6.27 -20.78 14.38
CA ASN A 400 -7.35 -21.41 13.63
C ASN A 400 -7.24 -21.04 12.13
N ASP A 401 -8.22 -21.42 11.33
CA ASP A 401 -8.25 -21.19 9.88
C ASP A 401 -8.23 -19.69 9.47
N ASP A 402 -8.66 -18.80 10.35
CA ASP A 402 -8.72 -17.34 10.12
C ASP A 402 -7.58 -16.59 10.84
N LEU A 403 -6.88 -17.24 11.77
CA LEU A 403 -5.75 -16.69 12.51
C LEU A 403 -4.68 -17.79 12.64
N PRO A 404 -3.85 -18.02 11.60
CA PRO A 404 -2.95 -19.16 11.54
C PRO A 404 -1.66 -18.94 12.34
N LEU A 405 -1.82 -18.71 13.64
CA LEU A 405 -0.76 -18.37 14.58
C LEU A 405 0.02 -19.61 15.03
N TRP A 406 1.34 -19.49 14.96
CA TRP A 406 2.30 -20.39 15.54
C TRP A 406 3.13 -19.68 16.60
N THR A 407 3.49 -20.41 17.64
CA THR A 407 4.33 -19.91 18.71
C THR A 407 5.45 -20.87 19.07
N SER A 408 6.54 -20.34 19.63
CA SER A 408 7.60 -21.13 20.25
C SER A 408 8.10 -20.39 21.48
N VAL A 409 8.26 -21.10 22.60
CA VAL A 409 8.84 -20.50 23.81
C VAL A 409 10.25 -19.99 23.55
N TRP A 410 10.61 -18.90 24.22
CA TRP A 410 11.95 -18.30 24.21
C TRP A 410 12.18 -17.47 25.48
N GLU A 411 13.41 -17.05 25.70
CA GLU A 411 13.81 -16.16 26.80
C GLU A 411 14.35 -14.85 26.20
N PRO A 412 13.55 -13.75 26.16
CA PRO A 412 13.99 -12.49 25.57
C PRO A 412 15.25 -11.91 26.21
N SER A 413 15.48 -12.19 27.50
CA SER A 413 16.64 -11.67 28.23
C SER A 413 17.98 -12.22 27.71
N ASP A 414 17.98 -13.34 26.99
CA ASP A 414 19.17 -13.86 26.30
C ASP A 414 19.66 -12.95 25.16
N PHE A 415 18.81 -12.02 24.69
CA PHE A 415 19.07 -11.12 23.56
C PHE A 415 18.99 -9.63 23.95
N ASP A 416 18.92 -9.32 25.25
CA ASP A 416 18.88 -7.94 25.76
C ASP A 416 20.29 -7.40 26.03
N ASP A 417 21.09 -7.33 24.96
CA ASP A 417 22.54 -7.03 25.00
C ASP A 417 22.92 -5.80 24.15
N PHE A 418 21.94 -5.04 23.67
CA PHE A 418 22.09 -3.90 22.74
C PHE A 418 22.63 -4.27 21.35
N GLU A 419 22.69 -5.55 20.98
CA GLU A 419 23.08 -5.99 19.65
C GLU A 419 21.89 -6.20 18.72
N THR A 420 22.19 -6.41 17.44
CA THR A 420 21.17 -6.79 16.45
C THR A 420 21.21 -8.29 16.25
N HIS A 421 20.09 -8.94 16.52
CA HIS A 421 19.91 -10.36 16.30
C HIS A 421 19.05 -10.62 15.07
N THR A 422 19.09 -11.85 14.59
CA THR A 422 18.31 -12.32 13.45
C THR A 422 17.48 -13.52 13.85
N ILE A 423 16.23 -13.57 13.40
CA ILE A 423 15.40 -14.76 13.50
C ILE A 423 14.91 -15.15 12.11
N ARG A 424 15.12 -16.42 11.77
CA ARG A 424 14.65 -17.03 10.52
C ARG A 424 13.76 -18.21 10.83
N ILE A 425 12.58 -18.20 10.26
CA ILE A 425 11.59 -19.27 10.38
C ILE A 425 11.40 -19.89 9.01
N GLU A 426 11.61 -21.20 8.92
CA GLU A 426 11.39 -22.00 7.71
C GLU A 426 10.19 -22.92 7.91
N VAL A 427 9.25 -22.90 6.97
CA VAL A 427 8.08 -23.77 6.95
C VAL A 427 8.12 -24.62 5.69
N THR A 428 8.28 -25.93 5.86
CA THR A 428 8.25 -26.89 4.75
C THR A 428 6.86 -27.49 4.62
N ALA A 429 6.27 -27.35 3.42
CA ALA A 429 5.02 -27.97 3.04
C ALA A 429 5.22 -29.43 2.53
N PRO A 430 4.16 -30.26 2.48
CA PRO A 430 4.24 -31.65 2.02
C PRO A 430 4.71 -31.85 0.57
N ASP A 431 4.49 -30.84 -0.27
CA ASP A 431 4.93 -30.79 -1.67
C ASP A 431 6.42 -30.41 -1.82
N GLY A 432 7.11 -30.16 -0.70
CA GLY A 432 8.53 -29.80 -0.66
C GLY A 432 8.80 -28.30 -0.78
N GLN A 433 7.77 -27.47 -0.98
CA GLN A 433 7.94 -26.01 -0.99
C GLN A 433 8.33 -25.51 0.40
N ILE A 434 9.20 -24.51 0.45
CA ILE A 434 9.69 -23.93 1.71
C ILE A 434 9.36 -22.45 1.72
N GLY A 435 8.54 -22.06 2.69
CA GLY A 435 8.30 -20.67 3.07
C GLY A 435 9.33 -20.19 4.07
N THR A 436 9.78 -18.94 3.98
CA THR A 436 10.72 -18.36 4.94
C THR A 436 10.29 -16.98 5.39
N GLY A 437 10.35 -16.74 6.70
CA GLY A 437 10.23 -15.41 7.31
C GLY A 437 11.53 -15.07 8.02
N ASP A 438 12.13 -13.94 7.67
CA ASP A 438 13.43 -13.51 8.21
C ASP A 438 13.32 -12.06 8.68
N VAL A 439 13.60 -11.82 9.95
CA VAL A 439 13.61 -10.47 10.51
C VAL A 439 14.83 -10.25 11.39
N SER A 440 15.36 -9.03 11.35
CA SER A 440 16.35 -8.55 12.32
C SER A 440 15.64 -7.86 13.47
N PHE A 441 15.99 -8.16 14.72
CA PHE A 441 15.36 -7.58 15.90
C PHE A 441 16.40 -7.05 16.89
N ARG A 442 15.94 -6.17 17.78
CA ARG A 442 16.71 -5.56 18.87
C ARG A 442 15.82 -5.43 20.10
N MET A 443 16.42 -5.52 21.29
CA MET A 443 15.70 -5.38 22.56
C MET A 443 15.75 -3.97 23.13
N ASP A 444 16.53 -3.05 22.57
CA ASP A 444 16.76 -1.70 23.11
C ASP A 444 15.88 -0.61 22.49
N ASP A 445 14.81 -1.00 21.78
CA ASP A 445 13.89 -0.12 21.04
C ASP A 445 14.55 0.69 19.90
N MET A 446 15.82 0.43 19.59
CA MET A 446 16.54 1.13 18.54
C MET A 446 16.20 0.54 17.16
N ARG A 447 16.15 1.44 16.16
CA ARG A 447 16.00 1.04 14.77
C ARG A 447 17.34 0.69 14.13
N VAL A 448 17.35 -0.43 13.43
CA VAL A 448 18.38 -0.70 12.41
C VAL A 448 18.09 0.19 11.20
N LYS A 449 19.12 0.72 10.54
CA LYS A 449 18.93 1.52 9.34
C LYS A 449 18.18 0.71 8.28
N ILE A 450 17.17 1.32 7.67
CA ILE A 450 16.55 0.81 6.45
C ILE A 450 17.62 0.94 5.36
N HIS A 451 18.21 -0.17 4.95
CA HIS A 451 18.99 -0.24 3.72
C HIS A 451 18.03 -0.51 2.57
N GLY A 452 18.16 0.20 1.44
CA GLY A 452 17.42 -0.18 0.25
C GLY A 452 17.91 -1.55 -0.21
N GLY A 453 16.98 -2.51 -0.29
CA GLY A 453 17.25 -3.81 -0.87
C GLY A 453 17.37 -3.72 -2.40
N VAL A 454 17.33 -4.87 -3.07
CA VAL A 454 17.38 -4.99 -4.54
C VAL A 454 16.30 -4.15 -5.26
N GLY A 455 15.19 -3.82 -4.58
CA GLY A 455 14.17 -2.88 -5.07
C GLY A 455 14.74 -1.51 -5.43
N GLU A 456 15.70 -0.96 -4.67
CA GLU A 456 16.40 0.30 -4.97
C GLU A 456 17.16 0.20 -6.32
N TRP A 457 17.66 -0.99 -6.67
CA TRP A 457 18.34 -1.27 -7.95
C TRP A 457 17.38 -1.43 -9.13
N ILE A 458 16.18 -2.00 -8.91
CA ILE A 458 15.18 -2.22 -9.97
C ILE A 458 14.53 -0.89 -10.36
N THR A 459 14.22 -0.01 -9.39
CA THR A 459 13.75 1.36 -9.67
C THR A 459 14.78 2.13 -10.50
N TRP A 460 16.09 1.92 -10.22
CA TRP A 460 17.19 2.52 -10.97
C TRP A 460 17.22 2.10 -12.45
N MET A 461 16.96 0.83 -12.76
CA MET A 461 16.93 0.33 -14.14
C MET A 461 15.69 0.78 -14.93
N ASN A 462 14.54 0.92 -14.27
CA ASN A 462 13.30 1.35 -14.94
C ASN A 462 13.25 2.87 -15.16
N ILE A 463 13.69 3.68 -14.18
CA ILE A 463 13.73 5.15 -14.32
C ILE A 463 14.80 5.59 -15.34
N SER A 464 15.99 4.98 -15.33
CA SER A 464 17.05 5.31 -16.29
C SER A 464 16.64 5.00 -17.75
N SER A 465 15.79 3.99 -17.96
CA SER A 465 15.26 3.67 -19.30
C SER A 465 14.19 4.66 -19.79
N LEU A 466 13.53 5.39 -18.90
CA LEU A 466 12.48 6.37 -19.19
C LEU A 466 12.99 7.81 -19.36
N LEU A 467 14.23 8.11 -18.96
CA LEU A 467 14.73 9.49 -18.82
C LEU A 467 16.02 9.83 -19.59
N ILE A 468 16.33 9.13 -20.70
CA ILE A 468 17.22 9.72 -21.71
C ILE A 468 16.43 10.71 -22.58
N ILE A 469 15.98 11.81 -21.98
CA ILE A 469 15.76 13.08 -22.67
C ILE A 469 16.53 14.12 -21.86
N PRO A 470 17.66 14.65 -22.36
CA PRO A 470 18.36 15.71 -21.66
C PRO A 470 17.51 16.97 -21.73
N LEU A 471 16.87 17.32 -20.61
CA LEU A 471 16.33 18.65 -20.38
C LEU A 471 17.52 19.58 -20.09
N LEU A 472 18.10 20.12 -21.17
CA LEU A 472 18.84 21.36 -21.14
C LEU A 472 17.86 22.48 -20.76
N TRP A 473 18.07 23.09 -19.59
CA TRP A 473 17.67 24.46 -19.30
C TRP A 473 18.92 25.28 -19.02
#